data_AF-A0A957TD76-F1
#
_entry.id   AF-A0A957TD76-F1
#
_cell.length_a   1.000
_cell.length_b   1.000
_cell.length_c   1.000
_cell.angle_alpha   90.00
_cell.angle_beta   90.00
_cell.angle_gamma   90.00
#
_symmetry.space_group_name_H-M   'P 1'
#
loop_
_entity.id
_entity.type
_entity.pdbx_description
1 polymer ?
#
loop_
_entity_poly.entity_id
_entity_poly.type
_entity_poly.pdbx_seq_one_letter_code
_entity_poly.pdbx_strand_id
1 'polypeptide(L)' 'MSKDGRPLAFYNQSISGGYEAKYADTGEAYDSHDCYIKGIQCRADDHYFGGIVIIKV' A
#
# COMPACT_ATOMS: atom_id res chain seq x y z
N MET A 1 2.19 1.80 7.22
CA MET A 1 1.73 0.81 8.24
C MET A 1 0.24 0.60 8.06
N SER A 2 -0.29 -0.53 8.50
CA SER A 2 -1.74 -0.77 8.64
C SER A 2 -2.29 -0.04 9.87
N LYS A 3 -3.61 -0.10 10.07
CA LYS A 3 -4.29 0.57 11.19
C LYS A 3 -3.83 0.11 12.58
N ASP A 4 -3.47 -1.16 12.71
CA ASP A 4 -2.93 -1.78 13.92
C ASP A 4 -1.41 -1.57 14.08
N GLY A 5 -0.77 -0.85 13.15
CA GLY A 5 0.65 -0.52 13.22
C GLY A 5 1.58 -1.58 12.63
N ARG A 6 1.07 -2.58 11.91
CA ARG A 6 1.93 -3.54 11.20
C ARG A 6 2.58 -2.90 9.96
N PRO A 7 3.83 -3.28 9.63
CA PRO A 7 4.51 -2.75 8.46
C PRO A 7 3.84 -3.27 7.17
N LEU A 8 3.70 -2.40 6.17
CA LEU A 8 3.15 -2.73 4.86
C LEU A 8 4.21 -2.52 3.80
N ALA A 9 4.20 -3.39 2.78
CA ALA A 9 4.98 -3.25 1.56
C ALA A 9 4.01 -3.21 0.37
N PHE A 10 4.31 -2.34 -0.59
CA PHE A 10 3.47 -2.10 -1.76
C PHE A 10 4.21 -2.52 -3.03
N TYR A 11 3.50 -3.15 -3.95
CA TYR A 11 4.03 -3.71 -5.19
C TYR A 11 3.13 -3.39 -6.38
N ASN A 12 3.76 -3.20 -7.53
CA ASN A 12 3.04 -3.23 -8.80
C ASN A 12 2.84 -4.68 -9.22
N GLN A 13 1.62 -5.05 -9.57
CA GLN A 13 1.31 -6.41 -10.01
C GLN A 13 1.88 -6.72 -11.39
N SER A 14 2.03 -5.70 -12.25
CA SER A 14 2.54 -5.85 -13.60
C SER A 14 3.20 -4.56 -14.12
N ILE A 15 3.88 -4.66 -15.26
CA ILE A 15 4.43 -3.50 -15.99
C ILE A 15 3.32 -2.58 -16.51
N SER A 16 2.12 -3.12 -16.76
CA SER A 16 0.94 -2.36 -17.17
C SER A 16 0.14 -1.78 -15.99
N GLY A 17 0.64 -1.92 -14.75
CA GLY A 17 -0.02 -1.45 -13.53
C GLY A 17 -0.59 -2.58 -12.67
N GLY A 18 -1.52 -2.22 -11.81
CA GLY A 18 -2.08 -3.04 -10.74
C GLY A 18 -1.35 -2.82 -9.43
N TYR A 19 -2.12 -2.70 -8.34
CA TYR A 19 -1.63 -2.47 -6.99
C TYR A 19 -1.81 -3.73 -6.15
N GLU A 20 -0.77 -4.10 -5.41
CA GLU A 20 -0.84 -5.11 -4.37
C GLU A 20 -0.16 -4.58 -3.10
N ALA A 21 -0.75 -4.85 -1.95
CA ALA A 21 -0.14 -4.62 -0.66
C ALA A 21 -0.01 -5.93 0.11
N LYS A 22 1.08 -6.05 0.87
CA LYS A 22 1.35 -7.18 1.77
C LYS A 22 1.84 -6.68 3.11
N TYR A 23 1.58 -7.44 4.16
CA TYR A 23 2.27 -7.25 5.43
C TYR A 23 3.74 -7.59 5.28
N ALA A 24 4.63 -6.66 5.61
CA ALA A 24 6.07 -6.83 5.37
C ALA A 24 6.71 -7.86 6.33
N ASP A 25 6.05 -8.18 7.44
CA ASP A 25 6.50 -9.16 8.43
C ASP A 25 6.13 -10.60 8.06
N THR A 26 4.94 -10.83 7.50
CA THR A 26 4.42 -12.18 7.19
C THR A 26 4.33 -12.49 5.70
N GLY A 27 4.31 -11.47 4.84
CA GLY A 27 4.04 -11.61 3.41
C GLY A 27 2.56 -11.86 3.07
N GLU A 28 1.68 -11.91 4.07
CA GLU A 28 0.24 -12.07 3.87
C GLU A 28 -0.34 -10.89 3.09
N ALA A 29 -1.33 -11.16 2.25
CA ALA A 29 -2.02 -10.12 1.48
C ALA A 29 -2.71 -9.11 2.41
N TYR A 30 -2.55 -7.84 2.10
CA TYR A 30 -3.25 -6.74 2.76
C TYR A 30 -4.32 -6.20 1.82
N ASP A 31 -5.58 -6.57 2.07
CA ASP A 31 -6.72 -6.28 1.19
C ASP A 31 -7.31 -4.87 1.43
N SER A 32 -6.43 -3.88 1.56
CA SER A 32 -6.82 -2.48 1.71
C SER A 32 -5.79 -1.53 1.10
N HIS A 33 -6.30 -0.37 0.68
CA HIS A 33 -5.51 0.75 0.18
C HIS A 33 -5.17 1.74 1.31
N ASP A 34 -5.82 1.61 2.47
CA ASP A 34 -5.59 2.49 3.61
C ASP A 34 -4.25 2.16 4.26
N CYS A 35 -3.48 3.20 4.53
CA CYS A 35 -2.22 3.09 5.22
C CYS A 35 -2.00 4.27 6.18
N TYR A 36 -1.00 4.13 7.04
CA TYR A 36 -0.66 5.10 8.05
C TYR A 36 0.83 5.41 8.00
N ILE A 37 1.16 6.69 7.90
CA ILE A 37 2.53 7.21 7.98
C ILE A 37 2.60 8.12 9.20
N LYS A 38 3.43 7.75 10.19
CA LYS A 38 3.54 8.49 11.46
C LYS A 38 2.18 8.75 12.13
N GLY A 39 1.27 7.78 12.04
CA GLY A 39 -0.10 7.87 12.58
C GLY A 39 -1.11 8.67 11.72
N ILE A 40 -0.68 9.26 10.61
CA ILE A 40 -1.55 9.99 9.69
C ILE A 40 -2.14 9.01 8.67
N GLN A 41 -3.47 8.99 8.53
CA GLN A 41 -4.16 8.19 7.52
C GLN A 41 -3.79 8.67 6.11
N CYS A 42 -3.51 7.73 5.23
CA CYS A 42 -3.12 7.92 3.84
C CYS A 42 -3.77 6.80 3.00
N ARG A 43 -3.79 7.00 1.69
CA ARG A 43 -4.22 5.99 0.72
C ARG A 43 -3.05 5.69 -0.22
N ALA A 44 -2.71 4.41 -0.34
CA ALA A 44 -1.78 3.90 -1.34
C ALA A 44 -2.59 3.32 -2.52
N ASP A 45 -2.24 3.72 -3.74
CA ASP A 45 -2.95 3.28 -4.94
C ASP A 45 -2.01 3.25 -6.15
N ASP A 46 -2.41 2.55 -7.21
CA ASP A 46 -1.68 2.58 -8.49
C ASP A 46 -1.96 3.90 -9.22
N HIS A 47 -0.90 4.52 -9.72
CA HIS A 47 -0.97 5.66 -10.62
C HIS A 47 -1.05 5.15 -12.06
N TYR A 48 -1.74 5.88 -12.94
CA TYR A 48 -2.03 5.51 -14.35
C TYR A 48 -0.84 5.05 -15.23
N PHE A 49 0.40 5.10 -14.73
CA PHE A 49 1.63 4.64 -15.39
C PHE A 49 2.42 3.57 -14.60
N GLY A 50 1.78 2.81 -13.72
CA GLY A 50 2.40 1.67 -13.02
C GLY A 50 3.33 2.08 -11.88
N GLY A 51 2.96 3.13 -11.15
CA GLY A 51 3.70 3.64 -10.01
C GLY A 51 2.80 3.74 -8.80
N ILE A 52 3.26 3.28 -7.64
CA ILE A 52 2.46 3.36 -6.42
C ILE A 52 2.59 4.76 -5.83
N VAL A 53 1.45 5.43 -5.65
CA VAL A 53 1.38 6.75 -5.02
C VAL A 53 0.77 6.64 -3.64
N ILE A 54 1.27 7.46 -2.72
CA ILE A 54 0.69 7.60 -1.37
C ILE A 54 0.16 9.02 -1.24
N ILE A 55 -1.13 9.14 -0.98
CA ILE A 55 -1.84 10.40 -0.85
C ILE A 55 -2.34 10.52 0.59
N LYS A 56 -2.08 11.66 1.22
CA LYS A 56 -2.66 11.98 2.52
C LYS A 56 -4.17 12.15 2.37
N VAL A 57 -4.94 11.49 3.25
CA VAL A 57 -6.40 11.64 3.34
C VAL A 57 -6.74 12.72 4.37
#